data_AF-A0A3C0PCZ3-F1
#
_entry.id   AF-A0A3C0PCZ3-F1
#
_cell.length_a   1.000
_cell.length_b   1.000
_cell.length_c   1.000
_cell.angle_alpha   90.00
_cell.angle_beta   90.00
_cell.angle_gamma   90.00
#
_symmetry.space_group_name_H-M   'P 1'
#
loop_
_entity.id
_entity.type
_entity.pdbx_description
1 polymer ?
#
loop_
_entity_poly.entity_id
_entity_poly.type
_entity_poly.pdbx_seq_one_letter_code
_entity_poly.pdbx_strand_id
1 'polypeptide(L)'
;MKNFFHAGIFALGFLVSSGCSPHVATTYTFDKQLLAEADGKFRERNYVEALKKYDEIVKSFPNAVSARSALYKIAYINVYYDNSHADWVKSLKAFRQFQQSYPDDPRISEVNTWIRILVAMESFSSQYGETATRVEFLKNTAIEKGEDIALLREEFHKCAIEKDSLNAEKNSLVQKIKELETTILKIEKPQ
;
A
#
# COMPACT_ATOMS: atom_id res chain seq x y z
N MET A 1 -92.32 20.83 -57.10
CA MET A 1 -92.27 22.13 -56.41
C MET A 1 -91.19 22.07 -55.34
N LYS A 2 -90.18 22.93 -55.47
CA LYS A 2 -89.30 23.53 -54.45
C LYS A 2 -88.49 22.56 -53.57
N ASN A 3 -87.20 22.37 -53.84
CA ASN A 3 -86.04 23.12 -53.30
C ASN A 3 -85.82 22.83 -51.79
N PHE A 4 -84.64 22.68 -51.19
CA PHE A 4 -83.33 23.30 -51.41
C PHE A 4 -82.25 22.47 -50.66
N PHE A 5 -81.07 22.37 -51.28
CA PHE A 5 -79.75 22.16 -50.69
C PHE A 5 -79.51 23.02 -49.43
N HIS A 6 -78.69 22.57 -48.46
CA HIS A 6 -77.71 23.31 -47.60
C HIS A 6 -77.14 22.29 -46.57
N ALA A 7 -75.89 21.82 -46.69
CA ALA A 7 -74.63 22.42 -46.22
C ALA A 7 -74.42 22.34 -44.68
N GLY A 8 -73.37 21.61 -44.26
CA GLY A 8 -72.87 21.53 -42.88
C GLY A 8 -72.10 20.22 -42.63
N ILE A 9 -70.89 20.02 -43.15
CA ILE A 9 -69.58 20.44 -42.59
C ILE A 9 -69.31 19.89 -41.17
N PHE A 10 -68.39 18.92 -41.14
CA PHE A 10 -67.42 18.57 -40.09
C PHE A 10 -67.93 18.37 -38.65
N ALA A 11 -68.14 17.10 -38.29
CA ALA A 11 -67.79 16.62 -36.96
C ALA A 11 -66.71 15.53 -37.14
N LEU A 12 -65.46 15.98 -37.18
CA LEU A 12 -64.29 15.11 -37.04
C LEU A 12 -64.41 14.47 -35.65
N GLY A 13 -64.86 13.21 -35.60
CA GLY A 13 -64.89 12.44 -34.38
C GLY A 13 -63.47 12.31 -33.85
N PHE A 14 -63.16 13.09 -32.81
CA PHE A 14 -61.98 12.91 -31.99
C PHE A 14 -62.06 11.50 -31.39
N LEU A 15 -61.41 10.54 -32.05
CA LEU A 15 -60.99 9.29 -31.45
C LEU A 15 -60.03 9.67 -30.33
N VAL A 16 -60.57 9.87 -29.13
CA VAL A 16 -59.79 9.84 -27.90
C VAL A 16 -59.36 8.38 -27.75
N SER A 17 -58.27 8.02 -28.41
CA SER A 17 -57.48 6.87 -28.04
C SER A 17 -56.98 7.17 -26.63
N SER A 18 -57.70 6.66 -25.64
CA SER A 18 -57.23 6.46 -24.28
C SER A 18 -55.99 5.57 -24.36
N GLY A 19 -54.86 6.18 -24.69
CA GLY A 19 -53.56 5.57 -24.56
C GLY A 19 -53.40 5.25 -23.09
N CYS A 20 -53.62 4.00 -22.73
CA CYS A 20 -53.00 3.44 -21.54
C CYS A 20 -51.50 3.48 -21.82
N SER A 21 -50.88 4.62 -21.51
CA SER A 21 -49.45 4.66 -21.32
C SER A 21 -49.17 3.62 -20.25
N PRO A 22 -48.32 2.61 -20.48
CA PRO A 22 -47.91 1.74 -19.40
C PRO A 22 -47.17 2.67 -18.45
N HIS A 23 -47.83 3.07 -17.36
CA HIS A 23 -47.10 3.46 -16.18
C HIS A 23 -46.22 2.25 -15.89
N VAL A 24 -44.95 2.37 -16.27
CA VAL A 24 -43.86 1.64 -15.64
C VAL A 24 -43.94 2.09 -14.20
N ALA A 25 -44.85 1.46 -13.44
CA ALA A 25 -44.85 1.52 -12.01
C ALA A 25 -43.47 0.97 -11.66
N THR A 26 -42.57 1.87 -11.27
CA THR A 26 -41.25 1.52 -10.79
C THR A 26 -41.49 0.59 -9.61
N THR A 27 -41.47 -0.72 -9.85
CA THR A 27 -41.60 -1.71 -8.80
C THR A 27 -40.37 -1.52 -7.93
N TYR A 28 -40.57 -0.88 -6.78
CA TYR A 28 -39.55 -0.71 -5.77
C TYR A 28 -39.32 -2.07 -5.15
N THR A 29 -38.31 -2.77 -5.66
CA THR A 29 -37.93 -4.08 -5.17
C THR A 29 -37.16 -3.90 -3.87
N PHE A 30 -37.31 -4.86 -2.95
CA PHE A 30 -36.73 -4.78 -1.61
C PHE A 30 -35.19 -4.60 -1.64
N ASP A 31 -34.49 -5.18 -2.61
CA ASP A 31 -33.05 -4.98 -2.82
C ASP A 31 -32.69 -3.52 -3.16
N LYS A 32 -33.53 -2.82 -3.92
CA LYS A 32 -33.34 -1.38 -4.21
C LYS A 32 -33.57 -0.53 -2.96
N GLN A 33 -34.47 -0.97 -2.07
CA GLN A 33 -34.68 -0.31 -0.79
C GLN A 33 -33.45 -0.39 0.10
N LEU A 34 -32.92 -1.61 0.26
CA LEU A 34 -31.72 -1.83 1.04
C LEU A 34 -30.53 -1.06 0.46
N LEU A 35 -30.41 -1.00 -0.88
CA LEU A 35 -29.36 -0.22 -1.53
C LEU A 35 -29.47 1.27 -1.19
N ALA A 36 -30.67 1.84 -1.27
CA ALA A 36 -30.91 3.25 -0.94
C ALA A 36 -30.60 3.56 0.54
N GLU A 37 -30.90 2.63 1.45
CA GLU A 37 -30.57 2.75 2.87
C GLU A 37 -29.05 2.68 3.11
N ALA A 38 -28.36 1.74 2.46
CA ALA A 38 -26.90 1.62 2.53
C ALA A 38 -26.20 2.89 1.98
N ASP A 39 -26.69 3.43 0.86
CA ASP A 39 -26.23 4.71 0.32
C ASP A 39 -26.51 5.86 1.30
N GLY A 40 -27.62 5.82 2.04
CA GLY A 40 -27.92 6.75 3.13
C GLY A 40 -26.85 6.73 4.23
N LYS A 41 -26.51 5.54 4.72
CA LYS A 41 -25.45 5.38 5.73
C LYS A 41 -24.09 5.86 5.24
N PHE A 42 -23.78 5.64 3.97
CA PHE A 42 -22.56 6.19 3.36
C PHE A 42 -22.57 7.73 3.36
N ARG A 43 -23.68 8.38 2.98
CA ARG A 43 -23.82 9.85 3.01
C ARG A 43 -23.74 10.42 4.43
N GLU A 44 -24.21 9.68 5.42
CA GLU A 44 -24.07 9.99 6.86
C GLU A 44 -22.63 9.79 7.37
N ARG A 45 -21.69 9.36 6.52
CA ARG A 45 -20.30 8.97 6.87
C ARG A 45 -20.24 7.79 7.85
N ASN A 46 -21.34 7.06 8.02
CA ASN A 46 -21.36 5.83 8.81
C ASN A 46 -20.91 4.65 7.93
N TYR A 47 -19.60 4.60 7.66
CA TYR A 47 -19.00 3.61 6.77
C TYR A 47 -19.16 2.17 7.26
N VAL A 48 -19.13 1.96 8.57
CA VAL A 48 -19.29 0.63 9.19
C VAL A 48 -20.68 0.08 8.90
N GLU A 49 -21.74 0.85 9.16
CA GLU A 49 -23.11 0.42 8.91
C GLU A 49 -23.41 0.34 7.40
N ALA A 50 -22.85 1.25 6.59
CA ALA A 50 -22.96 1.19 5.14
C ALA A 50 -22.38 -0.13 4.59
N LEU A 51 -21.16 -0.50 5.01
CA LEU A 51 -20.51 -1.75 4.63
C LEU A 51 -21.35 -2.97 5.01
N LYS A 52 -21.90 -2.99 6.22
CA LYS A 52 -22.76 -4.08 6.70
C LYS A 52 -24.00 -4.25 5.80
N LYS A 53 -24.67 -3.15 5.45
CA LYS A 53 -25.85 -3.20 4.58
C LYS A 53 -25.51 -3.58 3.15
N TYR A 54 -24.41 -3.09 2.59
CA TYR A 54 -23.97 -3.54 1.26
C TYR A 54 -23.65 -5.04 1.24
N ASP A 55 -22.98 -5.55 2.27
CA ASP A 55 -22.67 -6.97 2.39
C ASP A 55 -23.94 -7.84 2.48
N GLU A 56 -24.95 -7.37 3.22
CA GLU A 56 -26.28 -8.00 3.26
C GLU A 56 -26.94 -8.07 1.87
N ILE A 57 -26.84 -7.01 1.07
CA ILE A 57 -27.39 -6.98 -0.30
C ILE A 57 -26.67 -7.99 -1.20
N VAL A 58 -25.33 -8.05 -1.14
CA VAL A 58 -24.52 -8.99 -1.95
C VAL A 58 -24.87 -10.44 -1.60
N LYS A 59 -25.08 -10.74 -0.32
CA LYS A 59 -25.43 -12.09 0.17
C LYS A 59 -26.87 -12.48 -0.16
N SER A 60 -27.80 -11.56 0.01
CA SER A 60 -29.24 -11.84 -0.11
C SER A 60 -29.73 -11.78 -1.55
N PHE A 61 -29.08 -10.98 -2.41
CA PHE A 61 -29.50 -10.73 -3.79
C PHE A 61 -28.36 -10.85 -4.81
N PRO A 62 -27.57 -11.95 -4.83
CA PRO A 62 -26.30 -12.02 -5.57
C PRO A 62 -26.41 -11.74 -7.08
N ASN A 63 -27.57 -12.02 -7.68
CA ASN A 63 -27.84 -11.82 -9.12
C ASN A 63 -28.53 -10.48 -9.42
N ALA A 64 -28.89 -9.70 -8.40
CA ALA A 64 -29.58 -8.43 -8.61
C ALA A 64 -28.60 -7.32 -9.02
N VAL A 65 -29.10 -6.34 -9.76
CA VAL A 65 -28.35 -5.12 -10.11
C VAL A 65 -27.82 -4.42 -8.85
N SER A 66 -28.57 -4.49 -7.75
CA SER A 66 -28.21 -3.92 -6.45
C SER A 66 -27.00 -4.60 -5.83
N ALA A 67 -26.80 -5.92 -5.99
CA ALA A 67 -25.60 -6.60 -5.50
C ALA A 67 -24.34 -6.15 -6.23
N ARG A 68 -24.42 -5.92 -7.56
CA ARG A 68 -23.32 -5.33 -8.33
C ARG A 68 -22.92 -3.97 -7.77
N SER A 69 -23.91 -3.10 -7.59
CA SER A 69 -23.70 -1.76 -7.01
C SER A 69 -23.13 -1.83 -5.59
N ALA A 70 -23.67 -2.71 -4.75
CA ALA A 70 -23.23 -2.91 -3.39
C ALA A 70 -21.77 -3.41 -3.33
N LEU A 71 -21.39 -4.40 -4.15
CA LEU A 71 -20.02 -4.92 -4.18
C LEU A 71 -19.01 -3.85 -4.58
N TYR A 72 -19.33 -3.04 -5.59
CA TYR A 72 -18.49 -1.88 -5.95
C TYR A 72 -18.38 -0.88 -4.79
N LYS A 73 -19.48 -0.58 -4.10
CA LYS A 73 -19.48 0.33 -2.94
C LYS A 73 -18.67 -0.21 -1.76
N ILE A 74 -18.69 -1.52 -1.50
CA ILE A 74 -17.83 -2.16 -0.50
C ILE A 74 -16.36 -1.89 -0.84
N ALA A 75 -15.96 -2.12 -2.09
CA ALA A 75 -14.59 -1.88 -2.52
C ALA A 75 -14.20 -0.40 -2.36
N TYR A 76 -15.06 0.51 -2.82
CA TYR A 76 -14.83 1.95 -2.77
C TYR A 76 -14.72 2.51 -1.34
N ILE A 77 -15.59 2.09 -0.42
CA ILE A 77 -15.55 2.54 0.98
C ILE A 77 -14.23 2.17 1.66
N ASN A 78 -13.66 1.02 1.29
CA ASN A 78 -12.39 0.54 1.83
C ASN A 78 -11.16 1.28 1.27
N VAL A 79 -11.33 2.23 0.34
CA VAL A 79 -10.29 3.18 -0.11
C VAL A 79 -10.74 4.64 0.04
N TYR A 80 -11.88 4.87 0.67
CA TYR A 80 -12.43 6.21 0.79
C TYR A 80 -11.65 7.01 1.82
N TYR A 81 -11.14 8.17 1.42
CA TYR A 81 -10.21 8.98 2.21
C TYR A 81 -10.74 9.42 3.59
N ASP A 82 -12.06 9.60 3.70
CA ASP A 82 -12.73 10.04 4.93
C ASP A 82 -13.11 8.86 5.85
N ASN A 83 -12.94 7.62 5.39
CA ASN A 83 -13.15 6.44 6.21
C ASN A 83 -11.88 6.10 6.98
N SER A 84 -11.85 6.46 8.27
CA SER A 84 -10.75 6.10 9.19
C SER A 84 -10.52 4.59 9.36
N HIS A 85 -11.51 3.78 8.97
CA HIS A 85 -11.44 2.32 8.99
C HIS A 85 -11.24 1.73 7.58
N ALA A 86 -10.82 2.54 6.61
CA ALA A 86 -10.49 2.07 5.26
C ALA A 86 -9.38 1.02 5.32
N ASP A 87 -9.55 -0.04 4.53
CA ASP A 87 -8.68 -1.20 4.51
C ASP A 87 -8.44 -1.57 3.04
N TRP A 88 -7.31 -1.09 2.51
CA TRP A 88 -6.98 -1.22 1.10
C TRP A 88 -6.84 -2.70 0.66
N VAL A 89 -6.53 -3.62 1.58
CA VAL A 89 -6.47 -5.07 1.31
C VAL A 89 -7.88 -5.60 1.07
N LYS A 90 -8.85 -5.21 1.91
CA LYS A 90 -10.27 -5.55 1.68
C LYS A 90 -10.81 -4.93 0.41
N SER A 91 -10.41 -3.70 0.11
CA SER A 91 -10.77 -3.04 -1.16
C SER A 91 -10.28 -3.82 -2.37
N LEU A 92 -9.00 -4.21 -2.40
CA LEU A 92 -8.42 -5.00 -3.48
C LEU A 92 -9.16 -6.32 -3.67
N LYS A 93 -9.48 -7.02 -2.57
CA LYS A 93 -10.27 -8.25 -2.61
C LYS A 93 -11.66 -8.02 -3.24
N ALA A 94 -12.37 -6.99 -2.81
CA ALA A 94 -13.70 -6.67 -3.32
C ALA A 94 -13.68 -6.22 -4.79
N PHE A 95 -12.69 -5.42 -5.21
CA PHE A 95 -12.51 -5.05 -6.62
C PHE A 95 -12.19 -6.26 -7.50
N ARG A 96 -11.32 -7.18 -7.06
CA ARG A 96 -11.07 -8.45 -7.77
C ARG A 96 -12.33 -9.30 -7.88
N GLN A 97 -13.11 -9.40 -6.80
CA GLN A 97 -14.40 -10.09 -6.83
C GLN A 97 -15.36 -9.42 -7.82
N PHE A 98 -15.45 -8.10 -7.84
CA PHE A 98 -16.29 -7.36 -8.78
C PHE A 98 -15.88 -7.64 -10.23
N GLN A 99 -14.57 -7.58 -10.52
CA GLN A 99 -14.03 -7.87 -11.86
C GLN A 99 -14.40 -9.28 -12.34
N GLN A 100 -14.36 -10.27 -11.44
CA GLN A 100 -14.68 -11.66 -11.76
C GLN A 100 -16.19 -11.88 -11.92
N SER A 101 -17.01 -11.27 -11.06
CA SER A 101 -18.46 -11.47 -11.04
C SER A 101 -19.20 -10.64 -12.09
N TYR A 102 -18.65 -9.49 -12.50
CA TYR A 102 -19.33 -8.54 -13.38
C TYR A 102 -18.40 -7.97 -14.48
N PRO A 103 -17.75 -8.83 -15.30
CA PRO A 103 -16.72 -8.41 -16.27
C PRO A 103 -17.22 -7.44 -17.36
N ASP A 104 -18.52 -7.39 -17.61
CA ASP A 104 -19.15 -6.51 -18.60
C ASP A 104 -19.78 -5.25 -17.98
N ASP A 105 -19.61 -5.01 -16.66
CA ASP A 105 -20.13 -3.81 -16.02
C ASP A 105 -19.42 -2.55 -16.55
N PRO A 106 -20.13 -1.44 -16.81
CA PRO A 106 -19.53 -0.20 -17.32
C PRO A 106 -18.37 0.35 -16.48
N ARG A 107 -18.29 -0.03 -15.19
CA ARG A 107 -17.24 0.41 -14.27
C ARG A 107 -15.96 -0.44 -14.32
N ILE A 108 -15.89 -1.48 -15.16
CA ILE A 108 -14.75 -2.41 -15.16
C ILE A 108 -13.42 -1.73 -15.48
N SER A 109 -13.41 -0.72 -16.35
CA SER A 109 -12.20 0.08 -16.60
C SER A 109 -11.71 0.79 -15.33
N GLU A 110 -12.62 1.32 -14.53
CA GLU A 110 -12.30 1.97 -13.24
C GLU A 110 -11.83 0.95 -12.22
N VAL A 111 -12.51 -0.19 -12.10
CA VAL A 111 -12.15 -1.30 -11.21
C VAL A 111 -10.74 -1.80 -11.52
N ASN A 112 -10.40 -1.98 -12.80
CA ASN A 112 -9.06 -2.38 -13.23
C ASN A 112 -8.00 -1.33 -12.86
N THR A 113 -8.36 -0.06 -12.90
CA THR A 113 -7.48 1.04 -12.48
C THR A 113 -7.22 0.97 -10.98
N TRP A 114 -8.27 0.79 -10.17
CA TRP A 114 -8.13 0.60 -8.73
C TRP A 114 -7.27 -0.62 -8.38
N ILE A 115 -7.49 -1.76 -9.04
CA ILE A 115 -6.67 -2.97 -8.82
C ILE A 115 -5.20 -2.69 -9.10
N ARG A 116 -4.87 -1.99 -10.19
CA ARG A 116 -3.48 -1.63 -10.53
C ARG A 116 -2.83 -0.76 -9.46
N ILE A 117 -3.54 0.28 -9.00
CA ILE A 117 -3.06 1.18 -7.94
C ILE A 117 -2.81 0.39 -6.66
N LEU A 118 -3.78 -0.42 -6.24
CA LEU A 118 -3.71 -1.18 -4.99
C LEU A 118 -2.59 -2.24 -5.00
N VAL A 119 -2.37 -2.91 -6.14
CA VAL A 119 -1.24 -3.85 -6.30
C VAL A 119 0.11 -3.13 -6.29
N ALA A 120 0.20 -1.94 -6.90
CA ALA A 120 1.42 -1.13 -6.85
C ALA A 120 1.72 -0.67 -5.41
N MET A 121 0.70 -0.28 -4.65
CA MET A 121 0.83 0.07 -3.23
C MET A 121 1.30 -1.12 -2.39
N GLU A 122 0.73 -2.31 -2.60
CA GLU A 122 1.14 -3.55 -1.92
C GLU A 122 2.63 -3.84 -2.18
N SER A 123 3.04 -3.82 -3.45
CA SER A 123 4.43 -4.08 -3.87
C SER A 123 5.41 -3.07 -3.26
N PHE A 124 5.04 -1.79 -3.26
CA PHE A 124 5.86 -0.72 -2.68
C PHE A 124 5.98 -0.87 -1.15
N SER A 125 4.87 -1.20 -0.46
CA SER A 125 4.88 -1.38 1.00
C SER A 125 5.78 -2.54 1.44
N SER A 126 5.79 -3.65 0.70
CA SER A 126 6.68 -4.79 0.95
C SER A 126 8.15 -4.41 0.78
N GLN A 127 8.47 -3.75 -0.34
CA GLN A 127 9.85 -3.31 -0.63
C GLN A 127 10.39 -2.33 0.41
N TYR A 128 9.56 -1.40 0.88
CA TYR A 128 9.96 -0.46 1.92
C TYR A 128 10.27 -1.17 3.24
N GLY A 129 9.46 -2.15 3.65
CA GLY A 129 9.70 -2.94 4.86
C GLY A 129 11.02 -3.73 4.81
N GLU A 130 11.32 -4.35 3.67
CA GLU A 130 12.60 -5.04 3.44
C GLU A 130 13.78 -4.07 3.52
N THR A 131 13.64 -2.91 2.89
CA THR A 131 14.68 -1.87 2.87
C THR A 131 14.95 -1.34 4.28
N ALA A 132 13.91 -1.06 5.07
CA ALA A 132 14.06 -0.61 6.46
C ALA A 132 14.79 -1.64 7.32
N THR A 133 14.44 -2.92 7.17
CA THR A 133 15.10 -4.03 7.88
C THR A 133 16.58 -4.12 7.48
N ARG A 134 16.88 -3.96 6.18
CA ARG A 134 18.25 -4.00 5.68
C ARG A 134 19.09 -2.84 6.19
N VAL A 135 18.53 -1.63 6.24
CA VAL A 135 19.19 -0.44 6.80
C VAL A 135 19.52 -0.65 8.28
N GLU A 136 18.58 -1.18 9.06
CA GLU A 136 18.82 -1.44 10.49
C GLU A 136 19.91 -2.49 10.70
N PHE A 137 19.89 -3.57 9.92
CA PHE A 137 20.96 -4.57 9.94
C PHE A 137 22.33 -3.96 9.62
N LEU A 138 22.44 -3.18 8.54
CA LEU A 138 23.70 -2.56 8.13
C LEU A 138 24.22 -1.57 9.18
N LYS A 139 23.32 -0.84 9.84
CA LYS A 139 23.67 0.07 10.93
C LYS A 139 24.28 -0.69 12.11
N ASN A 140 23.67 -1.79 12.53
CA ASN A 140 24.18 -2.60 13.64
C ASN A 140 25.53 -3.24 13.31
N THR A 141 25.70 -3.75 12.08
CA THR A 141 27.01 -4.26 11.62
C THR A 141 28.07 -3.16 11.57
N ALA A 142 27.71 -1.93 11.20
CA ALA A 142 28.65 -0.81 11.19
C ALA A 142 29.11 -0.42 12.60
N ILE A 143 28.22 -0.53 13.60
CA ILE A 143 28.55 -0.31 15.01
C ILE A 143 29.54 -1.37 15.50
N GLU A 144 29.23 -2.66 15.31
CA GLU A 144 30.08 -3.78 15.71
C GLU A 144 31.49 -3.66 15.12
N LYS A 145 31.59 -3.41 13.80
CA LYS A 145 32.88 -3.21 13.14
C LYS A 145 33.62 -1.97 13.64
N GLY A 146 32.90 -0.94 14.06
CA GLY A 146 33.50 0.25 14.67
C GLY A 146 34.17 -0.07 16.01
N GLU A 147 33.53 -0.91 16.82
CA GLU A 147 34.08 -1.41 18.09
C GLU A 147 35.32 -2.28 17.86
N ASP A 148 35.27 -3.21 16.91
CA ASP A 148 36.43 -4.03 16.53
C ASP A 148 37.63 -3.19 16.07
N ILE A 149 37.37 -2.17 15.23
CA ILE A 149 38.42 -1.25 14.76
C ILE A 149 39.03 -0.46 15.93
N ALA A 150 38.22 -0.07 16.91
CA ALA A 150 38.70 0.63 18.10
C ALA A 150 39.60 -0.28 18.95
N LEU A 151 39.21 -1.54 19.15
CA LEU A 151 40.01 -2.53 19.87
C LEU A 151 41.34 -2.82 19.17
N LEU A 152 41.30 -3.09 17.86
CA LEU A 152 42.52 -3.31 17.07
C LEU A 152 43.46 -2.11 17.12
N ARG A 153 42.92 -0.89 17.09
CA ARG A 153 43.72 0.34 17.22
C ARG A 153 44.43 0.41 18.57
N GLU A 154 43.77 0.02 19.66
CA GLU A 154 44.38 -0.04 20.99
C GLU A 154 45.50 -1.08 21.06
N GLU A 155 45.27 -2.29 20.52
CA GLU A 155 46.29 -3.35 20.46
C GLU A 155 47.50 -2.94 19.64
N PHE A 156 47.29 -2.33 18.47
CA PHE A 156 48.37 -1.78 17.64
C PHE A 156 49.18 -0.71 18.39
N HIS A 157 48.52 0.15 19.15
CA HIS A 157 49.19 1.17 19.95
C HIS A 157 50.08 0.55 21.03
N LYS A 158 49.60 -0.47 21.74
CA LYS A 158 50.39 -1.22 22.73
C LYS A 158 51.63 -1.86 22.09
N CYS A 159 51.46 -2.53 20.95
CA CYS A 159 52.57 -3.17 20.23
C CYS A 159 53.62 -2.14 19.75
N ALA A 160 53.18 -0.95 19.32
CA ALA A 160 54.09 0.12 18.93
C ALA A 160 54.96 0.60 20.10
N ILE A 161 54.35 0.80 21.29
CA ILE A 161 55.07 1.18 22.51
C ILE A 161 56.10 0.11 22.89
N GLU A 162 55.70 -1.17 22.86
CA GLU A 162 56.58 -2.29 23.20
C GLU A 162 57.77 -2.40 22.23
N LYS A 163 57.51 -2.23 20.92
CA LYS A 163 58.55 -2.19 19.90
C LYS A 163 59.57 -1.07 20.15
N ASP A 164 59.11 0.11 20.53
CA ASP A 164 59.99 1.25 20.83
C ASP A 164 60.84 0.99 22.08
N SER A 165 60.25 0.37 23.12
CA SER A 165 60.98 -0.06 24.32
C SER A 165 62.08 -1.08 23.99
N LEU A 166 61.76 -2.13 23.22
CA LEU A 166 62.71 -3.15 22.79
C LEU A 166 63.83 -2.57 21.92
N ASN A 167 63.52 -1.61 21.05
CA ASN A 167 64.53 -0.91 20.25
C ASN A 167 65.47 -0.08 21.12
N ALA A 168 64.97 0.59 22.16
CA ALA A 168 65.80 1.32 23.11
C ALA A 168 66.75 0.38 23.88
N GLU A 169 66.24 -0.76 24.34
CA GLU A 169 67.04 -1.78 25.02
C GLU A 169 68.11 -2.37 24.09
N LYS A 170 67.74 -2.73 22.86
CA LYS A 170 68.67 -3.18 21.83
C LYS A 170 69.79 -2.16 21.61
N ASN A 171 69.45 -0.88 21.47
CA ASN A 171 70.45 0.17 21.25
C ASN A 171 71.40 0.31 22.46
N SER A 172 70.90 0.17 23.68
CA SER A 172 71.72 0.16 24.90
C SER A 172 72.68 -1.03 24.92
N LEU A 173 72.21 -2.23 24.58
CA LEU A 173 73.06 -3.43 24.51
C LEU A 173 74.13 -3.30 23.43
N VAL A 174 73.79 -2.78 22.25
CA VAL A 174 74.76 -2.51 21.18
C VAL A 174 75.85 -1.54 21.66
N GLN A 175 75.48 -0.52 22.43
CA GLN A 175 76.45 0.42 22.99
C GLN A 175 77.39 -0.27 24.00
N LYS A 176 76.85 -1.08 24.91
CA LYS A 176 77.66 -1.85 25.87
C LYS A 176 78.61 -2.83 25.18
N ILE A 177 78.18 -3.49 24.11
CA ILE A 177 79.05 -4.38 23.32
C ILE A 177 80.26 -3.61 22.76
N LYS A 178 80.04 -2.43 22.18
CA LYS A 178 81.14 -1.58 21.68
C LYS A 178 82.13 -1.15 22.76
N GLU A 179 81.62 -0.84 23.96
CA GLU A 179 82.45 -0.48 25.12
C GLU A 179 83.31 -1.66 25.57
N LEU A 180 82.73 -2.87 25.61
CA LEU A 180 83.45 -4.10 25.92
C LEU A 180 84.52 -4.42 24.87
N GLU A 181 84.19 -4.34 23.57
CA GLU A 181 85.14 -4.52 22.46
C GLU A 181 86.34 -3.55 22.59
N THR A 182 86.05 -2.28 22.89
CA THR A 182 87.08 -1.26 23.10
C THR A 182 87.97 -1.58 24.30
N THR A 183 87.40 -2.17 25.35
CA THR A 183 88.13 -2.56 26.56
C THR A 183 89.02 -3.79 26.32
N ILE A 184 88.52 -4.80 25.61
CA ILE A 184 89.29 -6.00 25.22
C ILE A 184 90.51 -5.60 24.39
N LEU A 185 90.33 -4.72 23.39
CA LEU A 185 91.43 -4.24 22.55
C LEU A 185 92.56 -3.55 23.35
N LYS A 186 92.21 -2.87 24.46
CA LYS A 186 93.20 -2.26 25.37
C LYS A 186 93.95 -3.30 26.20
N ILE A 187 93.31 -4.42 26.53
CA ILE A 187 93.91 -5.51 27.31
C ILE A 187 94.84 -6.35 26.43
N GLU A 188 94.46 -6.63 25.18
CA GLU A 188 95.24 -7.46 24.23
C GLU A 188 96.49 -6.77 23.68
N LYS A 189 96.57 -5.44 23.77
CA LYS A 189 97.77 -4.65 23.49
C LYS A 189 98.27 -3.94 24.76
N PRO A 190 98.81 -4.68 25.74
CA PRO A 190 99.51 -4.03 26.83
C PRO A 190 100.79 -3.39 26.24
N GLN A 191 101.14 -2.20 26.72
CA GLN A 191 102.36 -1.49 26.35
C GLN A 191 103.62 -2.36 26.48
#